data_AF-A0A7W0N1J6-F1
#
_entry.id   AF-A0A7W0N1J6-F1
#
_cell.length_a   1.000
_cell.length_b   1.000
_cell.length_c   1.000
_cell.angle_alpha   90.00
_cell.angle_beta   90.00
_cell.angle_gamma   90.00
#
_symmetry.space_group_name_H-M   'P 1'
#
loop_
_entity.id
_entity.type
_entity.pdbx_description
1 polymer ?
#
loop_
_entity_poly.entity_id
_entity_poly.type
_entity_poly.pdbx_seq_one_letter_code
_entity_poly.pdbx_strand_id
1 'polypeptide(L)' 'MANHLTPEELSEELGIDRQEVIRVCMQESVPIYQGKIDKTLFQAQLEAIGTVSPPR' A
#
# COMPACT_ATOMS: atom_id res chain seq x y z
N MET A 1 3.62 4.66 16.02
CA MET A 1 3.07 3.82 14.94
C MET A 1 4.10 3.79 13.83
N ALA A 2 4.51 2.60 13.38
CA ALA A 2 5.43 2.50 12.25
C ALA A 2 4.65 2.85 10.99
N ASN A 3 4.88 4.04 10.42
CA ASN A 3 4.26 4.41 9.15
C ASN A 3 4.91 3.70 7.96
N HIS A 4 6.10 3.12 8.15
CA HIS A 4 6.87 2.46 7.12
C HIS A 4 6.85 0.96 7.34
N LEU A 5 6.22 0.23 6.43
CA LEU A 5 5.98 -1.21 6.52
C LEU A 5 6.62 -1.92 5.33
N THR A 6 7.11 -3.13 5.53
CA THR A 6 7.47 -4.00 4.41
C THR A 6 6.21 -4.37 3.61
N PRO A 7 6.34 -4.80 2.34
CA PRO A 7 5.18 -5.24 1.56
C PRO A 7 4.43 -6.42 2.20
N GLU A 8 5.10 -7.24 3.01
CA GLU A 8 4.48 -8.34 3.77
C GLU A 8 3.63 -7.78 4.92
N GLU A 9 4.17 -6.88 5.74
CA GLU A 9 3.42 -6.23 6.82
C GLU A 9 2.22 -5.42 6.29
N LEU A 10 2.38 -4.74 5.14
CA LEU A 10 1.31 -3.99 4.48
C LEU A 10 0.18 -4.89 3.95
N SER A 11 0.56 -6.04 3.39
CA SER A 11 -0.38 -7.06 2.94
C SER A 11 -1.21 -7.59 4.10
N GLU A 12 -0.57 -7.91 5.23
CA GLU A 12 -1.24 -8.38 6.44
C GLU A 12 -2.13 -7.30 7.08
N GLU A 13 -1.66 -6.06 7.17
CA GLU A 13 -2.44 -4.96 7.77
C GLU A 13 -3.66 -4.54 6.94
N LEU A 14 -3.54 -4.51 5.61
CA LEU A 14 -4.63 -4.07 4.73
C LEU A 14 -5.50 -5.22 4.23
N GLY A 15 -5.11 -6.48 4.49
CA GLY A 15 -5.83 -7.66 4.03
C GLY A 15 -5.84 -7.80 2.50
N ILE A 16 -4.84 -7.25 1.81
CA ILE A 16 -4.69 -7.31 0.35
C ILE A 16 -3.51 -8.21 -0.02
N ASP A 17 -3.53 -8.77 -1.23
CA ASP A 17 -2.45 -9.66 -1.68
C ASP A 17 -1.11 -8.91 -1.82
N ARG A 18 -0.01 -9.54 -1.41
CA ARG A 18 1.34 -8.97 -1.53
C ARG A 18 1.69 -8.58 -2.98
N GLN A 19 1.24 -9.33 -3.97
CA GLN A 19 1.43 -8.97 -5.39
C GLN A 19 0.68 -7.69 -5.75
N GLU A 20 -0.50 -7.47 -5.17
CA GLU A 20 -1.26 -6.23 -5.33
C GLU A 20 -0.50 -5.05 -4.72
N VAL A 21 0.07 -5.22 -3.52
CA VAL A 21 0.93 -4.20 -2.88
C VAL A 21 2.08 -3.79 -3.80
N ILE A 22 2.81 -4.78 -4.34
CA ILE A 22 3.94 -4.53 -5.23
C ILE A 22 3.48 -3.84 -6.52
N ARG A 23 2.37 -4.30 -7.11
CA ARG A 23 1.82 -3.75 -8.34
C ARG A 23 1.45 -2.28 -8.18
N VAL A 24 0.73 -1.94 -7.12
CA VAL A 24 0.35 -0.56 -6.81
C VAL A 24 1.58 0.31 -6.55
N CYS A 25 2.58 -0.20 -5.82
CA CYS A 25 3.83 0.55 -5.63
C CYS A 25 4.55 0.85 -6.95
N MET A 26 4.56 -0.11 -7.88
CA MET A 26 5.20 0.06 -9.19
C MET A 26 4.39 0.98 -10.13
N GLN A 27 3.06 0.87 -10.13
CA GLN A 27 2.18 1.65 -11.01
C GLN A 27 2.07 3.11 -10.56
N GLU A 28 1.89 3.34 -9.27
CA GLU A 28 1.66 4.65 -8.69
C GLU A 28 2.95 5.37 -8.28
N SER A 29 4.11 4.78 -8.60
CA SER A 29 5.43 5.28 -8.22
C SER A 29 5.54 5.57 -6.72
N VAL A 30 4.97 4.69 -5.88
CA VAL A 30 5.06 4.83 -4.42
C VAL A 30 6.51 4.57 -4.01
N PRO A 31 7.14 5.49 -3.25
CA PRO A 31 8.55 5.36 -2.90
C PRO A 31 8.76 4.16 -1.96
N ILE A 32 9.68 3.27 -2.36
CA ILE A 32 10.17 2.18 -1.52
C ILE A 32 11.52 2.60 -0.95
N TYR A 33 11.57 2.84 0.37
CA TYR A 33 12.78 3.20 1.08
C TYR A 33 13.25 2.04 1.95
N GLN A 34 14.44 1.49 1.66
CA GLN A 34 15.00 0.33 2.36
C GLN A 34 14.05 -0.87 2.43
N GLY A 35 13.28 -1.11 1.37
CA GLY A 35 12.29 -2.20 1.31
C GLY A 35 11.01 -1.94 2.09
N LYS A 36 10.81 -0.71 2.59
CA LYS A 36 9.61 -0.27 3.29
C LYS A 36 8.85 0.76 2.48
N ILE A 37 7.54 0.75 2.68
CA ILE A 37 6.55 1.57 1.99
C ILE A 37 5.82 2.37 3.07
N ASP A 38 5.57 3.65 2.80
CA ASP A 38 4.75 4.46 3.71
C ASP A 38 3.27 4.06 3.56
N LYS A 39 2.69 3.57 4.65
CA LYS A 39 1.31 3.09 4.74
C LYS A 39 0.28 4.17 4.40
N THR A 40 0.56 5.43 4.77
CA THR A 40 -0.38 6.54 4.57
C THR A 40 -0.44 6.88 3.09
N LEU A 41 0.73 7.02 2.46
CA LEU A 41 0.82 7.27 1.02
C LEU A 41 0.22 6.11 0.22
N PHE A 42 0.51 4.88 0.62
CA PHE A 42 0.00 3.70 -0.06
C PHE A 42 -1.54 3.61 0.00
N GLN A 43 -2.15 3.83 1.17
CA GLN A 43 -3.62 3.88 1.28
C GLN A 43 -4.22 5.01 0.44
N ALA A 44 -3.63 6.21 0.45
CA ALA A 44 -4.11 7.32 -0.36
C ALA A 44 -4.10 6.98 -1.87
N GLN A 45 -3.06 6.28 -2.35
CA GLN A 45 -3.02 5.81 -3.74
C GLN A 45 -4.01 4.69 -4.01
N LEU A 46 -4.18 3.72 -3.09
CA LEU A 46 -5.21 2.69 -3.24
C LEU A 46 -6.63 3.29 -3.36
N GLU A 47 -6.93 4.31 -2.56
CA GLU A 47 -8.19 5.05 -2.63
C GLU A 47 -8.33 5.81 -3.96
N ALA A 48 -7.24 6.44 -4.44
CA ALA A 48 -7.24 7.15 -5.72
C ALA A 48 -7.45 6.22 -6.93
N ILE A 49 -6.92 4.98 -6.88
CA ILE A 49 -7.13 3.95 -7.91
C ILE A 49 -8.56 3.37 -7.85
N GLY A 50 -9.29 3.58 -6.75
CA GLY A 50 -10.64 3.07 -6.55
C GLY A 50 -10.69 1.57 -6.21
N THR A 51 -9.57 0.97 -5.80
CA THR A 51 -9.53 -0.45 -5.43
C THR A 51 -10.09 -0.73 -4.02
N VAL A 52 -10.31 0.32 -3.23
CA VAL A 52 -11.08 0.29 -1.98
C VAL A 52 -12.15 1.36 -2.06
N SER A 53 -13.39 0.96 -2.36
CA SER A 53 -14.54 1.84 -2.15
C SER A 53 -14.77 1.91 -0.64
N PRO A 54 -14.70 3.09 0.02
CA PRO A 54 -15.16 3.19 1.40
C PRO A 54 -16.65 2.80 1.43
N PRO A 55 -17.10 1.98 2.41
CA PRO A 55 -18.52 1.69 2.53
C PRO A 55 -19.27 3.01 2.75
N ARG A 56 -20.26 3.26 1.88
CA ARG A 56 -21.19 4.40 2.00
C ARG A 56 -22.08 4.28 3.22
#